data_AF-A0A662K8Z2-F1
#
_entry.id   AF-A0A662K8Z2-F1
#
_cell.length_a   1.000
_cell.length_b   1.000
_cell.length_c   1.000
_cell.angle_alpha   90.00
_cell.angle_beta   90.00
_cell.angle_gamma   90.00
#
_symmetry.space_group_name_H-M   'P 1'
#
loop_
_entity.id
_entity.type
_entity.pdbx_description
1 polymer ?
#
loop_
_entity_poly.entity_id
_entity_poly.type
_entity_poly.pdbx_seq_one_letter_code
_entity_poly.pdbx_strand_id
1 'polypeptide(L)'
;MTGERVRERIEGYLNRVVFSENEMGGRPHLLKILQKRGYDPKEVLHNILKWGLLETDGRISYVTRKIKEEYGIKTSYHTVWRLLKNFEDIKEEVRKYIEAIEEDWEAKDFRSLPEIRKWEERIRESGSLSALRHIRVMERILKGKVVPTFKCSPKNFNLEEARRFVREYNKTFNTIKVPERFRKAIRHFLMNAKGIPLPRGMGKSYGLGGEKDSYGKYSHIRLNEEQIKAIESFLKERDYKTYLVFKLGIETCSRAFALISIPREKLRKENYNGKEIYILDVFEPKVKSGHIEQFLGYWGKWWRKYISKELYEELEGWKCLHEDWEGLFVKELSVGEVKKETNRVRKILKEAYKHIGIEEPYFYKMPLHALRHVGAIRWLEKTGWNYNLVAKIGGWGSVQTLIDFYGALSERVIIEAVYGK
;
A
#
# COMPACT_ATOMS: atom_id res chain seq x y z
N MET A 1 -23.51 -13.95 -11.04
CA MET A 1 -24.60 -14.92 -11.25
C MET A 1 -24.51 -15.60 -12.62
N THR A 2 -24.47 -14.88 -13.75
CA THR A 2 -24.44 -15.53 -15.10
C THR A 2 -23.21 -16.41 -15.38
N GLY A 3 -22.01 -16.01 -14.96
CA GLY A 3 -20.80 -16.81 -15.21
C GLY A 3 -20.63 -18.07 -14.36
N GLU A 4 -21.29 -18.13 -13.19
CA GLU A 4 -21.20 -19.27 -12.26
C GLU A 4 -22.05 -20.44 -12.76
N ARG A 5 -23.28 -20.16 -13.19
CA ARG A 5 -24.17 -21.12 -13.87
C ARG A 5 -23.52 -21.74 -15.12
N VAL A 6 -22.82 -20.94 -15.93
CA VAL A 6 -22.09 -21.44 -17.11
C VAL A 6 -20.92 -22.35 -16.70
N ARG A 7 -20.14 -21.97 -15.68
CA ARG A 7 -19.05 -22.80 -15.15
C ARG A 7 -19.56 -24.13 -14.61
N GLU A 8 -20.60 -24.11 -13.78
CA GLU A 8 -21.24 -25.32 -13.25
C GLU A 8 -21.77 -26.23 -14.36
N ARG A 9 -22.37 -25.66 -15.42
CA ARG A 9 -22.85 -26.44 -16.57
C ARG A 9 -21.69 -27.07 -17.34
N ILE A 10 -20.60 -26.34 -17.56
CA ILE A 10 -19.39 -26.85 -18.23
C ILE A 10 -18.76 -27.97 -17.39
N GLU A 11 -18.58 -27.77 -16.08
CA GLU A 11 -18.00 -28.78 -15.19
C GLU A 11 -18.89 -30.01 -15.06
N GLY A 12 -20.20 -29.83 -14.90
CA GLY A 12 -21.17 -30.93 -14.89
C GLY A 12 -21.18 -31.71 -16.21
N TYR A 13 -21.06 -31.03 -17.35
CA TYR A 13 -20.95 -31.68 -18.66
C TYR A 13 -19.70 -32.54 -18.75
N LEU A 14 -18.53 -31.99 -18.38
CA LEU A 14 -17.25 -32.69 -18.40
C LEU A 14 -17.24 -33.89 -17.44
N ASN A 15 -17.75 -33.73 -16.23
CA ASN A 15 -17.87 -34.82 -15.26
C ASN A 15 -18.71 -35.98 -15.81
N ARG A 16 -19.82 -35.65 -16.48
CA ARG A 16 -20.71 -36.65 -17.08
C ARG A 16 -20.09 -37.38 -18.27
N VAL A 17 -19.39 -36.68 -19.16
CA VAL A 17 -18.98 -37.26 -20.46
C VAL A 17 -17.50 -37.62 -20.55
N VAL A 18 -16.66 -37.11 -19.65
CA VAL A 18 -15.21 -37.33 -19.63
C VAL A 18 -14.77 -38.08 -18.37
N PHE A 19 -15.21 -37.63 -17.19
CA PHE A 19 -14.72 -38.16 -15.91
C PHE A 19 -15.63 -39.21 -15.25
N SER A 20 -16.71 -39.62 -15.91
CA SER A 20 -17.55 -40.73 -15.44
C SER A 20 -16.88 -42.08 -15.71
N GLU A 21 -16.80 -42.91 -14.65
CA GLU A 21 -16.24 -44.27 -14.67
C GLU A 21 -17.15 -45.29 -15.36
N ASN A 22 -18.43 -44.97 -15.56
CA ASN A 22 -19.34 -45.86 -16.27
C ASN A 22 -18.97 -45.94 -17.76
N GLU A 23 -18.41 -47.08 -18.17
CA GLU A 23 -18.37 -47.52 -19.57
C GLU A 23 -19.81 -47.80 -20.04
N MET A 24 -20.55 -46.75 -20.37
CA MET A 24 -21.82 -46.92 -21.08
C MET A 24 -21.52 -47.57 -22.42
N GLY A 25 -22.00 -48.80 -22.63
CA GLY A 25 -21.83 -49.57 -23.86
C GLY A 25 -22.20 -48.74 -25.10
N GLY A 26 -21.20 -48.23 -25.80
CA GLY A 26 -21.36 -47.29 -26.90
C GLY A 26 -20.03 -46.68 -27.36
N ARG A 27 -20.03 -46.01 -28.51
CA ARG A 27 -18.83 -45.33 -29.04
C ARG A 27 -18.34 -44.25 -28.05
N PRO A 28 -17.03 -44.18 -27.74
CA PRO A 28 -16.47 -43.17 -26.84
C PRO A 28 -16.82 -41.73 -27.26
N HIS A 29 -17.14 -40.87 -26.28
CA HIS A 29 -17.44 -39.47 -26.52
C HIS A 29 -16.22 -38.73 -27.10
N LEU A 30 -16.43 -37.75 -27.99
CA LEU A 30 -15.36 -36.99 -28.66
C LEU A 30 -14.31 -36.44 -27.68
N LEU A 31 -14.77 -35.87 -26.56
CA LEU A 31 -13.87 -35.32 -25.53
C LEU A 31 -13.02 -36.40 -24.83
N LYS A 32 -13.56 -37.62 -24.61
CA LYS A 32 -12.78 -38.77 -24.09
C LYS A 32 -11.72 -39.22 -25.10
N ILE A 33 -12.05 -39.21 -26.39
CA ILE A 33 -11.09 -39.56 -27.46
C ILE A 33 -9.93 -38.56 -27.49
N LEU A 34 -10.23 -37.27 -27.44
CA LEU A 34 -9.22 -36.20 -27.45
C LEU A 34 -8.39 -36.20 -26.16
N GLN A 35 -9.00 -36.48 -25.01
CA GLN A 35 -8.28 -36.66 -23.75
C GLN A 35 -7.24 -37.79 -23.84
N LYS A 36 -7.61 -38.95 -24.39
CA LYS A 36 -6.69 -40.09 -24.60
C LYS A 36 -5.52 -39.75 -25.53
N ARG A 37 -5.64 -38.69 -26.34
CA ARG A 37 -4.56 -38.17 -27.19
C ARG A 37 -3.74 -37.05 -26.53
N GLY A 38 -3.99 -36.75 -25.26
CA GLY A 38 -3.21 -35.77 -24.48
C GLY A 38 -3.76 -34.34 -24.51
N TYR A 39 -4.93 -34.09 -25.09
CA TYR A 39 -5.55 -32.76 -25.08
C TYR A 39 -6.35 -32.52 -23.80
N ASP A 40 -6.31 -31.30 -23.25
CA ASP A 40 -7.15 -30.92 -22.11
C ASP A 40 -8.64 -30.85 -22.52
N PRO A 41 -9.52 -31.68 -21.94
CA PRO A 41 -10.94 -31.67 -22.24
C PRO A 41 -11.63 -30.32 -21.99
N LYS A 42 -11.15 -29.53 -21.01
CA LYS A 42 -11.68 -28.17 -20.73
C LYS A 42 -11.40 -27.22 -21.88
N GLU A 43 -10.15 -27.21 -22.35
CA GLU A 43 -9.70 -26.38 -23.47
C GLU A 43 -10.41 -26.78 -24.78
N VAL A 44 -10.49 -28.07 -25.06
CA VAL A 44 -11.20 -28.59 -26.24
C VAL A 44 -12.67 -28.19 -26.23
N LEU A 45 -13.35 -28.33 -25.08
CA LEU A 45 -14.75 -27.94 -24.96
C LEU A 45 -14.93 -26.43 -25.13
N HIS A 46 -14.05 -25.61 -24.55
CA HIS A 46 -14.04 -24.16 -24.76
C HIS A 46 -13.94 -23.80 -26.25
N ASN A 47 -12.99 -24.40 -26.98
CA ASN A 47 -12.82 -24.16 -28.41
C ASN A 47 -14.03 -24.58 -29.23
N ILE A 48 -14.62 -25.75 -28.94
CA ILE A 48 -15.83 -26.21 -29.63
C ILE A 48 -17.01 -25.26 -29.38
N LEU A 49 -17.21 -24.79 -28.14
CA LEU A 49 -18.25 -23.82 -27.81
C LEU A 49 -17.97 -22.45 -28.44
N LYS A 50 -16.71 -22.03 -28.53
CA LYS A 50 -16.29 -20.81 -29.23
C LYS A 50 -16.64 -20.88 -30.72
N TRP A 51 -16.16 -21.89 -31.42
CA TRP A 51 -16.45 -22.05 -32.86
C TRP A 51 -17.96 -22.22 -33.11
N GLY A 52 -18.62 -23.00 -32.26
CA GLY A 52 -20.02 -23.37 -32.44
C GLY A 52 -20.98 -22.26 -32.05
N LEU A 53 -20.82 -21.64 -30.89
CA LEU A 53 -21.80 -20.69 -30.37
C LEU A 53 -21.38 -19.24 -30.63
N LEU A 54 -20.10 -18.90 -30.53
CA LEU A 54 -19.62 -17.52 -30.71
C LEU A 54 -19.35 -17.17 -32.18
N GLU A 55 -18.53 -17.95 -32.89
CA GLU A 55 -18.05 -17.58 -34.23
C GLU A 55 -19.07 -17.85 -35.35
N THR A 56 -19.88 -18.89 -35.22
CA THR A 56 -20.69 -19.38 -36.36
C THR A 56 -22.17 -19.63 -36.06
N ASP A 57 -22.64 -19.24 -34.88
CA ASP A 57 -24.05 -19.34 -34.48
C ASP A 57 -24.71 -20.71 -34.77
N GLY A 58 -23.99 -21.79 -34.51
CA GLY A 58 -24.46 -23.16 -34.65
C GLY A 58 -24.12 -23.82 -35.99
N ARG A 59 -23.23 -23.25 -36.81
CA ARG A 59 -22.81 -23.88 -38.09
C ARG A 59 -21.91 -25.09 -37.86
N ILE A 60 -22.53 -26.25 -37.69
CA ILE A 60 -21.83 -27.49 -37.32
C ILE A 60 -20.76 -27.92 -38.32
N SER A 61 -20.99 -27.74 -39.62
CA SER A 61 -19.99 -28.09 -40.64
C SER A 61 -18.66 -27.35 -40.43
N TYR A 62 -18.71 -26.08 -39.99
CA TYR A 62 -17.52 -25.32 -39.64
C TYR A 62 -16.78 -25.92 -38.45
N VAL A 63 -17.51 -26.23 -37.38
CA VAL A 63 -16.95 -26.81 -36.14
C VAL A 63 -16.33 -28.18 -36.43
N THR A 64 -16.99 -29.04 -37.23
CA THR A 64 -16.44 -30.35 -37.62
C THR A 64 -15.14 -30.22 -38.41
N ARG A 65 -15.03 -29.20 -39.27
CA ARG A 65 -13.81 -28.90 -40.02
C ARG A 65 -12.70 -28.42 -39.08
N LYS A 66 -12.99 -27.50 -38.15
CA LYS A 66 -12.03 -27.01 -37.16
C LYS A 66 -11.50 -28.12 -36.26
N ILE A 67 -12.35 -29.06 -35.82
CA ILE A 67 -11.90 -30.22 -35.03
C ILE A 67 -10.91 -31.08 -35.82
N LYS A 68 -11.13 -31.25 -37.12
CA LYS A 68 -10.20 -31.99 -37.99
C LYS A 68 -8.88 -31.24 -38.19
N GLU A 69 -8.94 -29.93 -38.43
CA GLU A 69 -7.77 -29.06 -38.63
C GLU A 69 -6.89 -28.99 -37.37
N GLU A 70 -7.49 -28.72 -36.21
CA GLU A 70 -6.76 -28.44 -34.95
C GLU A 70 -6.35 -29.71 -34.19
N TYR A 71 -7.16 -30.78 -34.27
CA TYR A 71 -6.93 -31.99 -33.48
C TYR A 71 -6.71 -33.26 -34.30
N GLY A 72 -6.72 -33.17 -35.63
CA GLY A 72 -6.47 -34.31 -36.52
C GLY A 72 -7.50 -35.43 -36.42
N ILE A 73 -8.72 -35.15 -35.92
CA ILE A 73 -9.81 -36.13 -35.77
C ILE A 73 -10.97 -35.80 -36.70
N LYS A 74 -11.40 -36.80 -37.49
CA LYS A 74 -12.70 -36.75 -38.18
C LYS A 74 -13.81 -37.03 -37.17
N THR A 75 -14.73 -36.09 -37.01
CA THR A 75 -15.93 -36.25 -36.18
C THR A 75 -17.20 -36.10 -37.02
N SER A 76 -18.30 -36.71 -36.57
CA SER A 76 -19.56 -36.65 -37.29
C SER A 76 -20.32 -35.35 -36.98
N TYR A 77 -21.13 -34.88 -37.93
CA TYR A 77 -22.07 -33.77 -37.72
C TYR A 77 -22.91 -33.99 -36.45
N HIS A 78 -23.47 -35.19 -36.29
CA HIS A 78 -24.36 -35.51 -35.18
C HIS A 78 -23.63 -35.46 -33.82
N THR A 79 -22.35 -35.82 -33.77
CA THR A 79 -21.53 -35.73 -32.55
C THR A 79 -21.40 -34.30 -32.07
N VAL A 80 -21.10 -33.37 -32.98
CA VAL A 80 -20.95 -31.95 -32.67
C VAL A 80 -22.31 -31.31 -32.36
N TRP A 81 -23.36 -31.65 -33.12
CA TRP A 81 -24.73 -31.18 -32.87
C TRP A 81 -25.19 -31.52 -31.44
N ARG A 82 -25.03 -32.78 -31.00
CA ARG A 82 -25.42 -33.21 -29.65
C ARG A 82 -24.65 -32.46 -28.56
N LEU A 83 -23.36 -32.21 -28.78
CA LEU A 83 -22.53 -31.46 -27.83
C LEU A 83 -23.06 -30.03 -27.68
N LEU A 84 -23.23 -29.30 -28.79
CA LEU A 84 -23.72 -27.91 -28.75
C LEU A 84 -25.14 -27.82 -28.18
N LYS A 85 -26.00 -28.81 -28.48
CA LYS A 85 -27.39 -28.84 -27.99
C LYS A 85 -27.50 -28.86 -26.46
N ASN A 86 -26.47 -29.34 -25.74
CA ASN A 86 -26.45 -29.32 -24.27
C ASN A 86 -26.31 -27.92 -23.64
N PHE A 87 -25.95 -26.93 -24.46
CA PHE A 87 -25.72 -25.55 -24.07
C PHE A 87 -26.67 -24.57 -24.77
N GLU A 88 -27.62 -25.06 -25.58
CA GLU A 88 -28.52 -24.22 -26.36
C GLU A 88 -29.42 -23.35 -25.47
N ASP A 89 -29.88 -23.90 -24.33
CA ASP A 89 -30.73 -23.20 -23.36
C ASP A 89 -30.02 -22.06 -22.62
N ILE A 90 -28.69 -22.08 -22.62
CA ILE A 90 -27.83 -21.05 -22.00
C ILE A 90 -26.88 -20.39 -23.01
N LYS A 91 -27.20 -20.47 -24.31
CA LYS A 91 -26.32 -20.06 -25.41
C LYS A 91 -25.78 -18.63 -25.28
N GLU A 92 -26.65 -17.68 -24.95
CA GLU A 92 -26.28 -16.27 -24.77
C GLU A 92 -25.39 -16.04 -23.54
N GLU A 93 -25.55 -16.85 -22.48
CA GLU A 93 -24.70 -16.80 -21.29
C GLU A 93 -23.31 -17.37 -21.61
N VAL A 94 -23.25 -18.46 -22.38
CA VAL A 94 -22.01 -19.09 -22.85
C VAL A 94 -21.25 -18.17 -23.80
N ARG A 95 -21.92 -17.48 -24.73
CA ARG A 95 -21.31 -16.47 -25.61
C ARG A 95 -20.60 -15.38 -24.80
N LYS A 96 -21.33 -14.73 -23.89
CA LYS A 96 -20.79 -13.67 -23.03
C LYS A 96 -19.63 -14.18 -22.16
N TYR A 97 -19.69 -15.43 -21.72
CA TYR A 97 -18.62 -16.08 -20.96
C TYR A 97 -17.35 -16.26 -21.81
N ILE A 98 -17.48 -16.78 -23.03
CA ILE A 98 -16.36 -17.00 -23.96
C ILE A 98 -15.78 -15.65 -24.40
N GLU A 99 -16.62 -14.68 -24.80
CA GLU A 99 -16.18 -13.32 -25.12
C GLU A 99 -15.40 -12.68 -23.96
N ALA A 100 -15.80 -12.89 -22.71
CA ALA A 100 -15.10 -12.36 -21.55
C ALA A 100 -13.76 -13.05 -21.25
N ILE A 101 -13.54 -14.26 -21.77
CA ILE A 101 -12.27 -14.99 -21.70
C ILE A 101 -11.37 -14.59 -22.88
N GLU A 102 -11.95 -14.48 -24.07
CA GLU A 102 -11.29 -14.20 -25.34
C GLU A 102 -11.02 -12.71 -25.59
N GLU A 103 -11.63 -11.80 -24.84
CA GLU A 103 -11.31 -10.39 -24.90
C GLU A 103 -9.81 -10.23 -24.55
N ASP A 104 -8.97 -9.98 -25.56
CA ASP A 104 -7.53 -9.77 -25.43
C ASP A 104 -7.24 -8.42 -24.77
N TRP A 105 -7.60 -8.33 -23.50
CA TRP A 105 -7.29 -7.21 -22.63
C TRP A 105 -5.79 -7.14 -22.35
N GLU A 106 -5.01 -8.19 -22.67
CA GLU A 106 -3.55 -8.20 -22.55
C GLU A 106 -2.89 -7.35 -23.65
N ALA A 107 -3.43 -7.36 -24.87
CA ALA A 107 -2.97 -6.53 -26.00
C ALA A 107 -3.43 -5.05 -25.91
N LYS A 108 -4.52 -4.77 -25.19
CA LYS A 108 -4.98 -3.40 -24.95
C LYS A 108 -4.07 -2.70 -23.93
N ASP A 109 -3.90 -1.37 -24.07
CA ASP A 109 -3.35 -0.57 -22.97
C ASP A 109 -4.23 -0.77 -21.73
N PHE A 110 -3.64 -1.21 -20.62
CA PHE A 110 -4.39 -1.55 -19.41
C PHE A 110 -5.22 -0.36 -18.89
N ARG A 111 -4.72 0.87 -19.07
CA ARG A 111 -5.45 2.10 -18.70
C ARG A 111 -6.57 2.47 -19.65
N SER A 112 -6.60 1.91 -20.86
CA SER A 112 -7.68 2.12 -21.82
C SER A 112 -8.95 1.35 -21.47
N LEU A 113 -8.86 0.33 -20.61
CA LEU A 113 -9.98 -0.51 -20.23
C LEU A 113 -11.04 0.27 -19.42
N PRO A 114 -12.35 0.10 -19.70
CA PRO A 114 -13.41 0.91 -19.08
C PRO A 114 -13.40 0.91 -17.55
N GLU A 115 -13.20 -0.27 -16.91
CA GLU A 115 -13.14 -0.38 -15.45
C GLU A 115 -11.93 0.33 -14.87
N ILE A 116 -10.83 0.40 -15.63
CA ILE A 116 -9.59 1.05 -15.19
C ILE A 116 -9.69 2.56 -15.36
N ARG A 117 -10.29 3.05 -16.45
CA ARG A 117 -10.59 4.49 -16.64
C ARG A 117 -11.48 5.02 -15.52
N LYS A 118 -12.61 4.35 -15.28
CA LYS A 118 -13.53 4.68 -14.19
C LYS A 118 -12.85 4.66 -12.82
N TRP A 119 -11.92 3.72 -12.61
CA TRP A 119 -11.15 3.65 -11.39
C TRP A 119 -10.17 4.82 -11.23
N GLU A 120 -9.48 5.19 -12.32
CA GLU A 120 -8.56 6.31 -12.35
C GLU A 120 -9.28 7.66 -12.11
N GLU A 121 -10.43 7.86 -12.73
CA GLU A 121 -11.29 9.05 -12.53
C GLU A 121 -11.67 9.20 -11.05
N ARG A 122 -12.19 8.14 -10.42
CA ARG A 122 -12.53 8.14 -8.98
C ARG A 122 -11.34 8.44 -8.08
N ILE A 123 -10.14 7.97 -8.44
CA ILE A 123 -8.92 8.30 -7.70
C ILE A 123 -8.64 9.81 -7.77
N ARG A 124 -8.79 10.41 -8.96
CA ARG A 124 -8.55 11.84 -9.17
C ARG A 124 -9.61 12.69 -8.47
N GLU A 125 -10.87 12.32 -8.57
CA GLU A 125 -12.00 12.97 -7.87
C GLU A 125 -11.80 12.97 -6.34
N SER A 126 -11.33 11.85 -5.78
CA SER A 126 -11.07 11.76 -4.33
C SER A 126 -9.84 12.56 -3.86
N GLY A 127 -9.07 13.16 -4.77
CA GLY A 127 -7.79 13.83 -4.49
C GLY A 127 -6.68 12.89 -4.02
N SER A 128 -6.93 11.57 -3.95
CA SER A 128 -5.98 10.58 -3.44
C SER A 128 -4.97 10.14 -4.50
N LEU A 129 -4.28 11.08 -5.16
CA LEU A 129 -3.39 10.82 -6.32
C LEU A 129 -2.33 9.75 -6.06
N SER A 130 -1.87 9.59 -4.81
CA SER A 130 -0.94 8.51 -4.45
C SER A 130 -1.50 7.10 -4.68
N ALA A 131 -2.82 6.95 -4.77
CA ALA A 131 -3.52 5.71 -5.08
C ALA A 131 -3.41 5.31 -6.56
N LEU A 132 -3.01 6.22 -7.47
CA LEU A 132 -2.76 5.89 -8.88
C LEU A 132 -1.73 4.77 -9.05
N ARG A 133 -0.80 4.62 -8.10
CA ARG A 133 0.15 3.48 -8.08
C ARG A 133 -0.54 2.12 -8.01
N HIS A 134 -1.75 2.04 -7.46
CA HIS A 134 -2.49 0.78 -7.33
C HIS A 134 -2.90 0.23 -8.69
N ILE A 135 -3.10 1.08 -9.70
CA ILE A 135 -3.42 0.66 -11.08
C ILE A 135 -2.29 -0.23 -11.62
N ARG A 136 -1.04 0.23 -11.54
CA ARG A 136 0.14 -0.53 -11.98
C ARG A 136 0.33 -1.82 -11.18
N VAL A 137 0.04 -1.80 -9.88
CA VAL A 137 0.11 -3.01 -9.04
C VAL A 137 -0.95 -4.02 -9.47
N MET A 138 -2.18 -3.56 -9.75
CA MET A 138 -3.27 -4.40 -10.20
C MET A 138 -3.00 -5.00 -11.58
N GLU A 139 -2.47 -4.21 -12.52
CA GLU A 139 -2.06 -4.71 -13.84
C GLU A 139 -1.10 -5.89 -13.71
N ARG A 140 -0.08 -5.76 -12.85
CA ARG A 140 0.89 -6.83 -12.62
C ARG A 140 0.26 -8.09 -12.02
N ILE A 141 -0.70 -7.93 -11.12
CA ILE A 141 -1.45 -9.06 -10.53
C ILE A 141 -2.23 -9.77 -11.64
N LEU A 142 -3.03 -9.01 -12.39
CA LEU A 142 -3.95 -9.55 -13.39
C LEU A 142 -3.25 -10.22 -14.57
N LYS A 143 -2.08 -9.70 -14.99
CA LYS A 143 -1.26 -10.25 -16.09
C LYS A 143 -0.36 -11.41 -15.64
N GLY A 144 -0.50 -11.92 -14.42
CA GLY A 144 0.36 -12.99 -13.88
C GLY A 144 1.82 -12.59 -13.64
N LYS A 145 2.16 -11.30 -13.67
CA LYS A 145 3.53 -10.80 -13.40
C LYS A 145 3.92 -10.86 -11.91
N VAL A 146 2.97 -11.20 -11.04
CA VAL A 146 3.20 -11.43 -9.60
C VAL A 146 3.14 -12.91 -9.28
N VAL A 147 2.11 -13.60 -9.75
CA VAL A 147 1.92 -15.05 -9.63
C VAL A 147 1.67 -15.59 -11.04
N PRO A 148 2.64 -16.29 -11.66
CA PRO A 148 2.53 -16.72 -13.06
C PRO A 148 1.30 -17.59 -13.38
N THR A 149 0.82 -18.37 -12.41
CA THR A 149 -0.38 -19.22 -12.54
C THR A 149 -1.69 -18.44 -12.45
N PHE A 150 -1.64 -17.18 -12.02
CA PHE A 150 -2.82 -16.34 -11.83
C PHE A 150 -2.95 -15.36 -13.00
N LYS A 151 -4.00 -15.55 -13.81
CA LYS A 151 -4.44 -14.57 -14.81
C LYS A 151 -5.93 -14.32 -14.66
N CYS A 152 -6.33 -13.05 -14.81
CA CYS A 152 -7.73 -12.64 -14.73
C CYS A 152 -7.92 -11.28 -15.42
N SER A 153 -9.00 -11.10 -16.19
CA SER A 153 -9.34 -9.79 -16.74
C SER A 153 -9.87 -8.85 -15.64
N PRO A 154 -9.70 -7.51 -15.76
CA PRO A 154 -10.31 -6.56 -14.82
C PRO A 154 -11.84 -6.68 -14.73
N LYS A 155 -12.48 -7.02 -15.85
CA LYS A 155 -13.93 -7.25 -15.94
C LYS A 155 -14.38 -8.42 -15.08
N ASN A 156 -13.60 -9.51 -15.05
CA ASN A 156 -13.95 -10.73 -14.31
C ASN A 156 -13.42 -10.75 -12.86
N PHE A 157 -12.50 -9.85 -12.51
CA PHE A 157 -11.89 -9.84 -11.18
C PHE A 157 -12.90 -9.39 -10.10
N ASN A 158 -13.35 -10.36 -9.30
CA ASN A 158 -14.31 -10.22 -8.20
C ASN A 158 -13.69 -10.69 -6.87
N LEU A 159 -14.49 -10.82 -5.82
CA LEU A 159 -14.00 -11.24 -4.50
C LEU A 159 -13.45 -12.67 -4.48
N GLU A 160 -14.05 -13.60 -5.23
CA GLU A 160 -13.58 -14.99 -5.29
C GLU A 160 -12.26 -15.10 -6.07
N GLU A 161 -12.11 -14.35 -7.17
CA GLU A 161 -10.83 -14.25 -7.88
C GLU A 161 -9.74 -13.59 -7.01
N ALA A 162 -10.11 -12.65 -6.14
CA ALA A 162 -9.19 -12.09 -5.16
C ALA A 162 -8.74 -13.14 -4.12
N ARG A 163 -9.65 -14.01 -3.65
CA ARG A 163 -9.30 -15.14 -2.75
C ARG A 163 -8.45 -16.18 -3.45
N ARG A 164 -8.73 -16.46 -4.73
CA ARG A 164 -7.89 -17.34 -5.57
C ARG A 164 -6.48 -16.77 -5.67
N PHE A 165 -6.32 -15.49 -5.98
CA PHE A 165 -5.00 -14.85 -6.00
C PHE A 165 -4.27 -15.00 -4.66
N VAL A 166 -4.94 -14.77 -3.53
CA VAL A 166 -4.34 -14.94 -2.19
C VAL A 166 -3.86 -16.37 -1.97
N ARG A 167 -4.69 -17.37 -2.30
CA ARG A 167 -4.34 -18.80 -2.18
C ARG A 167 -3.14 -19.16 -3.05
N GLU A 168 -3.15 -18.75 -4.31
CA GLU A 168 -2.05 -19.02 -5.24
C GLU A 168 -0.77 -18.32 -4.80
N TYR A 169 -0.83 -17.05 -4.40
CA TYR A 169 0.33 -16.31 -3.90
C TYR A 169 0.97 -17.00 -2.70
N ASN A 170 0.15 -17.33 -1.69
CA ASN A 170 0.62 -17.97 -0.47
C ASN A 170 1.27 -19.34 -0.77
N LYS A 171 0.68 -20.11 -1.69
CA LYS A 171 1.22 -21.40 -2.16
C LYS A 171 2.54 -21.23 -2.92
N THR A 172 2.60 -20.31 -3.88
CA THR A 172 3.79 -20.09 -4.73
C THR A 172 4.99 -19.59 -3.93
N PHE A 173 4.76 -18.70 -2.96
CA PHE A 173 5.85 -18.07 -2.19
C PHE A 173 6.04 -18.64 -0.79
N ASN A 174 5.29 -19.68 -0.42
CA ASN A 174 5.27 -20.26 0.93
C ASN A 174 5.13 -19.20 2.04
N THR A 175 4.12 -18.33 1.89
CA THR A 175 3.86 -17.24 2.84
C THR A 175 2.49 -17.37 3.49
N ILE A 176 2.39 -16.92 4.74
CA ILE A 176 1.11 -16.93 5.48
C ILE A 176 0.20 -15.78 5.03
N LYS A 177 0.80 -14.69 4.51
CA LYS A 177 0.08 -13.50 4.09
C LYS A 177 0.66 -12.87 2.83
N VAL A 178 -0.24 -12.32 2.02
CA VAL A 178 0.10 -11.48 0.88
C VAL A 178 0.65 -10.12 1.39
N PRO A 179 1.72 -9.58 0.78
CA PRO A 179 2.25 -8.25 1.11
C PRO A 179 1.21 -7.12 1.05
N GLU A 180 1.35 -6.14 1.95
CA GLU A 180 0.43 -4.99 2.09
C GLU A 180 0.13 -4.27 0.75
N ARG A 181 1.14 -4.08 -0.09
CA ARG A 181 1.01 -3.37 -1.38
C ARG A 181 -0.02 -4.04 -2.31
N PHE A 182 -0.07 -5.37 -2.33
CA PHE A 182 -0.99 -6.13 -3.17
C PHE A 182 -2.37 -6.15 -2.54
N ARG A 183 -2.47 -6.41 -1.23
CA ARG A 183 -3.74 -6.33 -0.48
C ARG A 183 -4.43 -4.97 -0.68
N LYS A 184 -3.68 -3.87 -0.54
CA LYS A 184 -4.22 -2.50 -0.75
C LYS A 184 -4.68 -2.26 -2.18
N ALA A 185 -3.91 -2.69 -3.19
CA ALA A 185 -4.31 -2.53 -4.58
C ALA A 185 -5.60 -3.29 -4.90
N ILE A 186 -5.71 -4.55 -4.46
CA ILE A 186 -6.89 -5.40 -4.62
C ILE A 186 -8.11 -4.77 -3.93
N ARG A 187 -7.99 -4.39 -2.65
CA ARG A 187 -9.09 -3.73 -1.91
C ARG A 187 -9.54 -2.45 -2.61
N HIS A 188 -8.59 -1.63 -3.05
CA HIS A 188 -8.87 -0.36 -3.69
C HIS A 188 -9.55 -0.55 -5.05
N PHE A 189 -9.17 -1.59 -5.80
CA PHE A 189 -9.81 -1.97 -7.06
C PHE A 189 -11.23 -2.52 -6.83
N LEU A 190 -11.42 -3.47 -5.92
CA LEU A 190 -12.73 -4.02 -5.60
C LEU A 190 -13.72 -2.93 -5.18
N MET A 191 -13.29 -2.01 -4.30
CA MET A 191 -14.15 -0.93 -3.84
C MET A 191 -14.43 0.11 -4.93
N ASN A 192 -13.39 0.64 -5.57
CA ASN A 192 -13.53 1.82 -6.44
C ASN A 192 -13.74 1.48 -7.92
N ALA A 193 -13.33 0.32 -8.41
CA ALA A 193 -13.60 -0.10 -9.79
C ALA A 193 -14.85 -1.00 -9.86
N LYS A 194 -14.98 -1.96 -8.94
CA LYS A 194 -16.05 -2.97 -8.95
C LYS A 194 -17.27 -2.62 -8.10
N GLY A 195 -17.19 -1.60 -7.24
CA GLY A 195 -18.28 -1.24 -6.33
C GLY A 195 -18.54 -2.30 -5.25
N ILE A 196 -17.55 -3.13 -4.93
CA ILE A 196 -17.62 -4.19 -3.92
C ILE A 196 -16.95 -3.65 -2.64
N PRO A 197 -17.71 -3.13 -1.66
CA PRO A 197 -17.15 -2.64 -0.42
C PRO A 197 -16.58 -3.81 0.41
N LEU A 198 -15.43 -3.58 1.04
CA LEU A 198 -14.86 -4.49 2.04
C LEU A 198 -14.85 -3.77 3.39
N PRO A 199 -15.89 -3.94 4.22
CA PRO A 199 -15.99 -3.32 5.54
C PRO A 199 -14.73 -3.56 6.39
N ARG A 200 -14.51 -2.67 7.37
CA ARG A 200 -13.42 -2.84 8.34
C ARG A 200 -13.56 -4.21 9.03
N GLY A 201 -12.44 -4.90 9.23
CA GLY A 201 -12.42 -6.25 9.81
C GLY A 201 -12.67 -7.39 8.82
N MET A 202 -13.58 -7.22 7.84
CA MET A 202 -13.90 -8.29 6.87
C MET A 202 -12.78 -8.61 5.89
N GLY A 203 -11.83 -7.69 5.67
CA GLY A 203 -10.68 -7.97 4.80
C GLY A 203 -9.89 -9.23 5.20
N LYS A 204 -9.80 -9.50 6.50
CA LYS A 204 -8.97 -10.57 7.05
C LYS A 204 -9.46 -11.96 6.66
N SER A 205 -10.78 -12.19 6.61
CA SER A 205 -11.35 -13.48 6.19
C SER A 205 -11.05 -13.82 4.73
N TYR A 206 -10.75 -12.81 3.91
CA TYR A 206 -10.36 -12.96 2.51
C TYR A 206 -8.84 -12.92 2.29
N GLY A 207 -8.02 -12.83 3.35
CA GLY A 207 -6.57 -12.60 3.24
C GLY A 207 -6.20 -11.21 2.67
N LEU A 208 -7.16 -10.29 2.67
CA LEU A 208 -7.06 -8.90 2.23
C LEU A 208 -7.16 -7.96 3.43
N GLY A 209 -6.51 -8.31 4.54
CA GLY A 209 -6.47 -7.48 5.74
C GLY A 209 -5.96 -6.06 5.46
N GLY A 210 -6.32 -5.10 6.31
CA GLY A 210 -5.91 -3.69 6.18
C GLY A 210 -4.65 -3.34 6.97
N GLU A 211 -4.19 -4.26 7.81
CA GLU A 211 -3.06 -4.10 8.71
C GLU A 211 -1.76 -3.80 7.96
N LYS A 212 -1.00 -2.84 8.49
CA LYS A 212 0.32 -2.48 7.99
C LYS A 212 1.32 -3.55 8.40
N ASP A 213 2.22 -3.91 7.51
CA ASP A 213 3.23 -4.94 7.82
C ASP A 213 4.24 -4.46 8.89
N SER A 214 4.37 -3.14 9.09
CA SER A 214 5.29 -2.53 10.07
C SER A 214 4.57 -1.81 11.22
N TYR A 215 3.32 -2.19 11.54
CA TYR A 215 2.57 -1.55 12.63
C TYR A 215 3.30 -1.70 13.96
N GLY A 216 3.55 -0.58 14.65
CA GLY A 216 4.23 -0.54 15.95
C GLY A 216 5.66 -1.08 16.03
N LYS A 217 6.28 -1.52 14.92
CA LYS A 217 7.61 -2.13 14.90
C LYS A 217 8.74 -1.26 15.51
N TYR A 218 8.55 0.06 15.54
CA TYR A 218 9.58 1.02 15.93
C TYR A 218 9.16 1.87 17.14
N SER A 219 8.16 1.41 17.90
CA SER A 219 7.69 2.13 19.09
C SER A 219 8.71 2.14 20.24
N HIS A 220 9.73 1.27 20.18
CA HIS A 220 10.79 1.16 21.18
C HIS A 220 11.98 2.09 20.96
N ILE A 221 12.09 2.73 19.78
CA ILE A 221 13.22 3.57 19.39
C ILE A 221 13.41 4.72 20.39
N ARG A 222 14.57 4.73 21.05
CA ARG A 222 14.92 5.70 22.10
C ARG A 222 16.44 5.92 22.15
N LEU A 223 16.85 7.02 22.77
CA LEU A 223 18.23 7.30 23.18
C LEU A 223 18.20 7.66 24.66
N ASN A 224 19.20 7.23 25.41
CA ASN A 224 19.37 7.69 26.79
C ASN A 224 20.04 9.08 26.83
N GLU A 225 20.06 9.73 28.00
CA GLU A 225 20.59 11.08 28.16
C GLU A 225 22.10 11.17 27.86
N GLU A 226 22.88 10.12 28.16
CA GLU A 226 24.32 10.07 27.86
C GLU A 226 24.57 10.04 26.35
N GLN A 227 23.83 9.20 25.62
CA GLN A 227 23.88 9.11 24.16
C GLN A 227 23.46 10.44 23.51
N ILE A 228 22.42 11.10 24.04
CA ILE A 228 21.98 12.40 23.54
C ILE A 228 23.09 13.44 23.72
N LYS A 229 23.68 13.53 24.92
CA LYS A 229 24.79 14.45 25.18
C LYS A 229 26.00 14.17 24.30
N ALA A 230 26.36 12.90 24.11
CA ALA A 230 27.48 12.52 23.25
C ALA A 230 27.23 12.90 21.78
N ILE A 231 26.01 12.70 21.28
CA ILE A 231 25.62 13.16 19.93
C ILE A 231 25.66 14.69 19.85
N GLU A 232 25.13 15.38 20.85
CA GLU A 232 25.14 16.84 20.93
C GLU A 232 26.55 17.40 20.87
N SER A 233 27.48 16.88 21.67
CA SER A 233 28.89 17.27 21.66
C SER A 233 29.52 17.06 20.28
N PHE A 234 29.36 15.85 19.71
CA PHE A 234 29.90 15.54 18.38
C PHE A 234 29.35 16.49 17.30
N LEU A 235 28.03 16.73 17.30
CA LEU A 235 27.38 17.60 16.32
C LEU A 235 27.77 19.06 16.50
N LYS A 236 27.92 19.54 17.75
CA LYS A 236 28.27 20.93 18.04
C LYS A 236 29.64 21.29 17.48
N GLU A 237 30.59 20.35 17.58
CA GLU A 237 31.94 20.49 16.99
C GLU A 237 31.95 20.29 15.47
N ARG A 238 31.17 19.31 14.98
CA ARG A 238 31.22 18.90 13.57
C ARG A 238 30.40 19.79 12.63
N ASP A 239 29.17 20.11 13.01
CA ASP A 239 28.21 20.86 12.21
C ASP A 239 27.13 21.47 13.11
N TYR A 240 27.37 22.71 13.56
CA TYR A 240 26.49 23.42 14.47
C TYR A 240 25.03 23.53 13.97
N LYS A 241 24.82 23.65 12.65
CA LYS A 241 23.48 23.65 12.05
C LYS A 241 22.74 22.33 12.30
N THR A 242 23.39 21.19 12.11
CA THR A 242 22.81 19.87 12.40
C THR A 242 22.59 19.66 13.90
N TYR A 243 23.47 20.20 14.75
CA TYR A 243 23.26 20.23 16.21
C TYR A 243 21.93 20.92 16.57
N LEU A 244 21.67 22.11 16.04
CA LEU A 244 20.41 22.82 16.29
C LEU A 244 19.19 22.03 15.77
N VAL A 245 19.28 21.44 14.56
CA VAL A 245 18.22 20.59 14.01
C VAL A 245 17.98 19.35 14.89
N PHE A 246 19.04 18.77 15.47
CA PHE A 246 18.96 17.63 16.36
C PHE A 246 18.19 17.98 17.65
N LYS A 247 18.59 19.04 18.36
CA LYS A 247 17.90 19.53 19.57
C LYS A 247 16.44 19.84 19.26
N LEU A 248 16.20 20.59 18.19
CA LEU A 248 14.85 20.96 17.77
C LEU A 248 13.98 19.76 17.40
N GLY A 249 14.57 18.75 16.73
CA GLY A 249 13.90 17.51 16.37
C GLY A 249 13.40 16.72 17.57
N ILE A 250 14.22 16.61 18.61
CA ILE A 250 13.87 15.95 19.87
C ILE A 250 12.81 16.78 20.61
N GLU A 251 13.03 18.09 20.79
CA GLU A 251 12.15 18.91 21.62
C GLU A 251 10.76 19.09 21.00
N THR A 252 10.66 19.27 19.68
CA THR A 252 9.36 19.53 19.02
C THR A 252 8.68 18.27 18.47
N CYS A 253 9.41 17.16 18.42
CA CYS A 253 8.99 15.91 17.78
C CYS A 253 8.58 16.10 16.29
N SER A 254 9.04 17.15 15.61
CA SER A 254 8.53 17.50 14.27
C SER A 254 9.08 16.57 13.18
N ARG A 255 8.36 16.45 12.06
CA ARG A 255 8.85 15.64 10.92
C ARG A 255 9.98 16.35 10.17
N ALA A 256 10.80 15.58 9.46
CA ALA A 256 11.96 16.10 8.71
C ALA A 256 11.66 17.34 7.85
N PHE A 257 10.57 17.33 7.07
CA PHE A 257 10.19 18.50 6.28
C PHE A 257 9.91 19.72 7.19
N ALA A 258 9.06 19.52 8.19
CA ALA A 258 8.67 20.55 9.16
C ALA A 258 9.85 21.11 9.97
N LEU A 259 10.92 20.33 10.18
CA LEU A 259 12.14 20.78 10.87
C LEU A 259 13.03 21.66 10.00
N ILE A 260 13.12 21.37 8.69
CA ILE A 260 14.08 22.04 7.81
C ILE A 260 13.45 23.25 7.12
N SER A 261 12.15 23.20 6.82
CA SER A 261 11.44 24.21 6.05
C SER A 261 10.88 25.35 6.92
N ILE A 262 11.47 25.64 8.08
CA ILE A 262 10.90 26.62 9.01
C ILE A 262 11.29 28.01 8.55
N PRO A 263 10.33 28.89 8.23
CA PRO A 263 10.63 30.28 7.97
C PRO A 263 11.14 30.97 9.23
N ARG A 264 12.10 31.87 9.07
CA ARG A 264 12.76 32.50 10.22
C ARG A 264 11.83 33.36 11.08
N GLU A 265 10.80 33.94 10.49
CA GLU A 265 9.79 34.75 11.18
C GLU A 265 8.85 33.92 12.05
N LYS A 266 8.85 32.58 11.90
CA LYS A 266 8.08 31.68 12.75
C LYS A 266 8.73 31.41 14.10
N LEU A 267 9.99 31.78 14.30
CA LEU A 267 10.65 31.79 15.60
C LEU A 267 10.39 33.12 16.30
N ARG A 268 9.73 33.08 17.46
CA ARG A 268 9.35 34.28 18.22
C ARG A 268 9.20 34.02 19.71
N LYS A 269 9.26 35.09 20.49
CA LYS A 269 8.85 35.11 21.90
C LYS A 269 7.50 35.81 22.03
N GLU A 270 6.65 35.29 22.91
CA GLU A 270 5.36 35.91 23.28
C GLU A 270 5.30 36.03 24.82
N ASN A 271 4.47 36.93 25.33
CA ASN A 271 4.15 37.00 26.76
C ASN A 271 2.79 36.34 26.98
N TYR A 272 2.72 35.38 27.91
CA TYR A 272 1.49 34.71 28.30
C TYR A 272 1.34 34.73 29.81
N ASN A 273 0.33 35.46 30.30
CA ASN A 273 0.06 35.67 31.73
C ASN A 273 1.30 36.16 32.51
N GLY A 274 2.04 37.13 31.97
CA GLY A 274 3.23 37.69 32.59
C GLY A 274 4.49 36.82 32.45
N LYS A 275 4.39 35.65 31.79
CA LYS A 275 5.52 34.74 31.56
C LYS A 275 5.95 34.77 30.10
N GLU A 276 7.25 34.88 29.86
CA GLU A 276 7.80 34.69 28.52
C GLU A 276 7.65 33.23 28.08
N ILE A 277 7.12 33.06 26.87
CA ILE A 277 7.03 31.77 26.19
C ILE A 277 7.74 31.86 24.84
N TYR A 278 8.47 30.81 24.50
CA TYR A 278 9.28 30.75 23.28
C TYR A 278 8.62 29.79 22.30
N ILE A 279 8.28 30.32 21.13
CA ILE A 279 7.38 29.69 20.17
C ILE A 279 8.08 29.51 18.83
N LEU A 280 7.75 28.39 18.20
CA LEU A 280 8.12 28.07 16.84
C LEU A 280 6.91 27.46 16.12
N ASP A 281 6.51 28.04 14.99
CA ASP A 281 5.51 27.38 14.13
C ASP A 281 6.18 26.52 13.07
N VAL A 282 5.76 25.26 12.97
CA VAL A 282 6.28 24.30 11.98
C VAL A 282 5.16 23.84 11.03
N PHE A 283 5.47 23.69 9.75
CA PHE A 283 4.47 23.25 8.76
C PHE A 283 4.44 21.72 8.61
N GLU A 284 3.30 21.10 8.89
CA GLU A 284 3.11 19.65 8.82
C GLU A 284 2.24 19.25 7.61
N PRO A 285 2.84 18.90 6.46
CA PRO A 285 2.11 18.62 5.21
C PRO A 285 1.23 17.36 5.26
N LYS A 286 1.46 16.49 6.25
CA LYS A 286 0.70 15.24 6.45
C LYS A 286 -0.58 15.44 7.26
N VAL A 287 -0.76 16.59 7.89
CA VAL A 287 -1.98 16.90 8.66
C VAL A 287 -2.96 17.63 7.75
N LYS A 288 -4.14 17.05 7.54
CA LYS A 288 -5.17 17.51 6.59
C LYS A 288 -6.49 17.82 7.29
N SER A 289 -6.41 18.38 8.49
CA SER A 289 -7.58 18.64 9.34
C SER A 289 -7.44 19.99 10.04
N GLY A 290 -8.55 20.70 10.22
CA GLY A 290 -8.57 22.05 10.78
C GLY A 290 -8.24 23.11 9.73
N HIS A 291 -7.62 24.21 10.14
CA HIS A 291 -7.14 25.24 9.22
C HIS A 291 -5.98 24.69 8.38
N ILE A 292 -6.18 24.58 7.07
CA ILE A 292 -5.19 24.06 6.11
C ILE A 292 -4.72 25.22 5.25
N GLU A 293 -3.41 25.33 5.10
CA GLU A 293 -2.74 26.34 4.29
C GLU A 293 -1.82 25.66 3.27
N GLN A 294 -1.49 26.40 2.20
CA GLN A 294 -0.48 25.99 1.24
C GLN A 294 0.88 26.61 1.61
N PHE A 295 1.91 25.78 1.66
CA PHE A 295 3.30 26.19 1.88
C PHE A 295 4.24 25.32 1.06
N LEU A 296 5.11 25.95 0.27
CA LEU A 296 6.06 25.28 -0.63
C LEU A 296 5.41 24.21 -1.53
N GLY A 297 4.23 24.52 -2.08
CA GLY A 297 3.47 23.62 -2.95
C GLY A 297 2.77 22.45 -2.23
N TYR A 298 2.90 22.34 -0.90
CA TYR A 298 2.19 21.37 -0.09
C TYR A 298 1.03 22.01 0.63
N TRP A 299 -0.11 21.31 0.67
CA TRP A 299 -1.19 21.64 1.60
C TRP A 299 -0.90 21.02 2.96
N GLY A 300 -1.21 21.68 4.06
CA GLY A 300 -0.89 21.20 5.39
C GLY A 300 -1.34 22.15 6.48
N LYS A 301 -0.86 21.93 7.70
CA LYS A 301 -1.22 22.75 8.85
C LYS A 301 0.03 23.31 9.51
N TRP A 302 0.01 24.59 9.86
CA TRP A 302 0.97 25.17 10.80
C TRP A 302 0.68 24.70 12.22
N TRP A 303 1.70 24.20 12.89
CA TRP A 303 1.62 23.70 14.24
C TRP A 303 2.49 24.55 15.15
N ARG A 304 1.85 25.19 16.14
CA ARG A 304 2.54 25.95 17.19
C ARG A 304 3.28 25.00 18.13
N LYS A 305 4.59 25.16 18.26
CA LYS A 305 5.46 24.43 19.17
C LYS A 305 5.98 25.37 20.25
N TYR A 306 6.19 24.80 21.43
CA TYR A 306 6.82 25.48 22.55
C TYR A 306 8.20 24.87 22.73
N ILE A 307 9.21 25.73 22.82
CA ILE A 307 10.61 25.32 22.99
C ILE A 307 11.18 25.95 24.26
N SER A 308 12.26 25.37 24.76
CA SER A 308 13.02 25.87 25.89
C SER A 308 13.64 27.23 25.56
N LYS A 309 13.86 28.03 26.61
CA LYS A 309 14.55 29.32 26.51
C LYS A 309 15.95 29.15 25.89
N GLU A 310 16.69 28.15 26.36
CA GLU A 310 18.04 27.84 25.88
C GLU A 310 18.05 27.56 24.37
N LEU A 311 17.16 26.67 23.88
CA LEU A 311 17.09 26.38 22.44
C LEU A 311 16.65 27.61 21.64
N TYR A 312 15.72 28.41 22.18
CA TYR A 312 15.32 29.66 21.53
C TYR A 312 16.50 30.63 21.36
N GLU A 313 17.29 30.83 22.41
CA GLU A 313 18.44 31.74 22.38
C GLU A 313 19.51 31.27 21.39
N GLU A 314 19.79 29.95 21.33
CA GLU A 314 20.70 29.38 20.34
C GLU A 314 20.18 29.55 18.90
N LEU A 315 18.88 29.35 18.67
CA LEU A 315 18.26 29.54 17.35
C LEU A 315 18.18 31.01 16.94
N GLU A 316 17.93 31.92 17.88
CA GLU A 316 17.90 33.36 17.59
C GLU A 316 19.31 33.86 17.27
N GLY A 317 20.33 33.43 18.03
CA GLY A 317 21.73 33.70 17.69
C GLY A 317 22.11 33.18 16.31
N TRP A 318 21.71 31.95 15.97
CA TRP A 318 21.89 31.39 14.63
C TRP A 318 21.20 32.21 13.54
N LYS A 319 19.96 32.65 13.79
CA LYS A 319 19.17 33.49 12.88
C LYS A 319 19.81 34.86 12.67
N CYS A 320 20.45 35.46 13.68
CA CYS A 320 21.20 36.71 13.54
C CYS A 320 22.50 36.54 12.75
N LEU A 321 23.14 35.37 12.78
CA LEU A 321 24.32 35.11 11.94
C LEU A 321 23.98 34.89 10.46
N HIS A 322 22.70 34.66 10.14
CA HIS A 322 22.22 34.29 8.80
C HIS A 322 21.06 35.21 8.40
N GLU A 323 21.26 36.53 8.49
CA GLU A 323 20.21 37.52 8.25
C GLU A 323 19.72 37.56 6.80
N ASP A 324 20.47 37.00 5.85
CA ASP A 324 20.08 36.92 4.44
C ASP A 324 19.30 35.64 4.10
N TRP A 325 19.03 34.77 5.08
CA TRP A 325 18.27 33.54 4.87
C TRP A 325 16.78 33.78 5.03
N GLU A 326 15.97 33.09 4.22
CA GLU A 326 14.51 33.04 4.35
C GLU A 326 14.07 32.04 5.43
N GLY A 327 14.76 30.90 5.51
CA GLY A 327 14.50 29.85 6.49
C GLY A 327 15.52 29.83 7.62
N LEU A 328 15.18 29.17 8.73
CA LEU A 328 16.13 28.96 9.84
C LEU A 328 17.33 28.09 9.42
N PHE A 329 17.15 27.14 8.51
CA PHE A 329 18.19 26.16 8.16
C PHE A 329 18.56 26.14 6.67
N VAL A 330 17.86 26.95 5.86
CA VAL A 330 18.07 27.07 4.41
C VAL A 330 18.04 28.54 4.01
N LYS A 331 18.92 28.92 3.07
CA LYS A 331 18.98 30.28 2.56
C LYS A 331 17.72 30.68 1.80
N GLU A 332 17.25 29.80 0.92
CA GLU A 332 16.01 29.99 0.15
C GLU A 332 14.99 28.93 0.58
N LEU A 333 13.75 29.35 0.88
CA LEU A 333 12.64 28.45 1.18
C LEU A 333 12.07 27.90 -0.12
N SER A 334 12.74 26.87 -0.64
CA SER A 334 12.26 26.09 -1.78
C SER A 334 12.25 24.60 -1.48
N VAL A 335 11.38 23.83 -2.16
CA VAL A 335 11.32 22.36 -2.00
C VAL A 335 12.66 21.71 -2.33
N GLY A 336 13.39 22.26 -3.30
CA GLY A 336 14.72 21.80 -3.70
C GLY A 336 15.74 21.94 -2.58
N GLU A 337 15.91 23.14 -2.03
CA GLU A 337 16.88 23.41 -0.97
C GLU A 337 16.50 22.70 0.34
N VAL A 338 15.22 22.66 0.72
CA VAL A 338 14.75 21.88 1.87
C VAL A 338 15.11 20.39 1.72
N LYS A 339 14.95 19.80 0.53
CA LYS A 339 15.29 18.40 0.28
C LYS A 339 16.80 18.16 0.33
N LYS A 340 17.59 19.07 -0.25
CA LYS A 340 19.06 19.02 -0.22
C LYS A 340 19.58 19.09 1.21
N GLU A 341 19.12 20.06 1.99
CA GLU A 341 19.49 20.22 3.39
C GLU A 341 19.03 19.03 4.24
N THR A 342 17.80 18.54 4.03
CA THR A 342 17.32 17.31 4.68
C THR A 342 18.27 16.14 4.44
N ASN A 343 18.76 15.95 3.21
CA ASN A 343 19.68 14.85 2.90
C ASN A 343 21.07 15.06 3.54
N ARG A 344 21.56 16.30 3.57
CA ARG A 344 22.81 16.66 4.25
C ARG A 344 22.75 16.34 5.74
N VAL A 345 21.72 16.83 6.43
CA VAL A 345 21.50 16.56 7.87
C VAL A 345 21.38 15.06 8.14
N ARG A 346 20.65 14.31 7.30
CA ARG A 346 20.55 12.84 7.45
C ARG A 346 21.91 12.15 7.35
N LYS A 347 22.83 12.63 6.52
CA LYS A 347 24.18 12.05 6.39
C LYS A 347 24.96 12.28 7.68
N ILE A 348 24.99 13.52 8.17
CA ILE A 348 25.72 13.91 9.38
C ILE A 348 25.16 13.20 10.63
N LEU A 349 23.84 13.09 10.75
CA LEU A 349 23.24 12.33 11.85
C LEU A 349 23.67 10.86 11.87
N LYS A 350 23.78 10.20 10.70
CA LYS A 350 24.30 8.82 10.63
C LYS A 350 25.76 8.73 11.05
N GLU A 351 26.56 9.73 10.72
CA GLU A 351 27.95 9.82 11.18
C GLU A 351 28.01 9.94 12.70
N ALA A 352 27.18 10.81 13.29
CA ALA A 352 27.07 10.97 14.75
C ALA A 352 26.63 9.67 15.44
N TYR A 353 25.59 9.01 14.93
CA TYR A 353 25.12 7.72 15.48
C TYR A 353 26.18 6.64 15.39
N LYS A 354 26.93 6.58 14.27
CA LYS A 354 28.05 5.65 14.12
C LYS A 354 29.19 5.98 15.09
N HIS A 355 29.51 7.26 15.27
CA HIS A 355 30.60 7.71 16.14
C HIS A 355 30.37 7.28 17.60
N ILE A 356 29.14 7.39 18.08
CA ILE A 356 28.79 7.01 19.46
C ILE A 356 28.32 5.55 19.63
N GLY A 357 28.42 4.72 18.57
CA GLY A 357 28.14 3.28 18.65
C GLY A 357 26.66 2.88 18.74
N ILE A 358 25.73 3.65 18.15
CA ILE A 358 24.32 3.23 18.08
C ILE A 358 24.17 2.03 17.15
N GLU A 359 23.67 0.91 17.64
CA GLU A 359 23.49 -0.30 16.81
C GLU A 359 22.13 -0.38 16.11
N GLU A 360 21.11 0.30 16.64
CA GLU A 360 19.72 0.18 16.17
C GLU A 360 19.57 0.66 14.71
N PRO A 361 19.26 -0.25 13.74
CA PRO A 361 19.25 0.05 12.31
C PRO A 361 18.28 1.18 11.91
N TYR A 362 17.24 1.43 12.70
CA TYR A 362 16.27 2.48 12.41
C TYR A 362 16.91 3.87 12.36
N PHE A 363 17.90 4.16 13.21
CA PHE A 363 18.64 5.42 13.21
C PHE A 363 19.39 5.64 11.89
N TYR A 364 19.81 4.58 11.21
CA TYR A 364 20.49 4.68 9.91
C TYR A 364 19.52 4.70 8.72
N LYS A 365 18.37 4.03 8.86
CA LYS A 365 17.34 4.02 7.82
C LYS A 365 16.55 5.33 7.79
N MET A 366 16.21 5.87 8.96
CA MET A 366 15.32 7.03 9.14
C MET A 366 15.87 8.02 10.19
N PRO A 367 17.10 8.54 10.05
CA PRO A 367 17.80 9.31 11.10
C PRO A 367 16.98 10.49 11.65
N LEU A 368 16.47 11.36 10.79
CA LEU A 368 15.62 12.49 11.23
C LEU A 368 14.27 12.04 11.84
N HIS A 369 13.72 10.89 11.42
CA HIS A 369 12.47 10.42 12.02
C HIS A 369 12.70 9.81 13.39
N ALA A 370 13.86 9.20 13.63
CA ALA A 370 14.23 8.66 14.93
C ALA A 370 14.20 9.75 16.01
N LEU A 371 14.57 11.00 15.69
CA LEU A 371 14.45 12.14 16.61
C LEU A 371 13.03 12.34 17.14
N ARG A 372 12.01 12.12 16.30
CA ARG A 372 10.60 12.17 16.73
C ARG A 372 10.24 11.07 17.71
N HIS A 373 10.85 9.88 17.60
CA HIS A 373 10.66 8.80 18.57
C HIS A 373 11.36 9.12 19.89
N VAL A 374 12.62 9.55 19.82
CA VAL A 374 13.41 9.95 21.00
C VAL A 374 12.70 11.08 21.76
N GLY A 375 12.26 12.11 21.06
CA GLY A 375 11.50 13.22 21.64
C GLY A 375 10.19 12.78 22.29
N ALA A 376 9.45 11.86 21.66
CA ALA A 376 8.21 11.34 22.21
C ALA A 376 8.42 10.65 23.57
N ILE A 377 9.43 9.77 23.66
CA ILE A 377 9.78 9.07 24.90
C ILE A 377 10.24 10.04 25.98
N ARG A 378 11.14 10.98 25.66
CA ARG A 378 11.60 11.98 26.65
C ARG A 378 10.46 12.83 27.20
N TRP A 379 9.52 13.24 26.35
CA TRP A 379 8.35 13.98 26.80
C TRP A 379 7.41 13.12 27.65
N LEU A 380 7.25 11.83 27.33
CA LEU A 380 6.48 10.90 28.16
C LEU A 380 7.14 10.77 29.53
N GLU A 381 8.44 10.53 29.61
CA GLU A 381 9.17 10.44 30.87
C GLU A 381 9.06 11.73 31.69
N LYS A 382 9.23 12.90 31.06
CA LYS A 382 9.15 14.21 31.71
C LYS A 382 7.74 14.55 32.22
N THR A 383 6.70 13.99 31.61
CA THR A 383 5.30 14.30 31.94
C THR A 383 4.61 13.22 32.78
N GLY A 384 5.37 12.23 33.28
CA GLY A 384 4.78 11.09 34.00
C GLY A 384 3.86 10.25 33.11
N TRP A 385 4.27 10.06 31.85
CA TRP A 385 3.55 9.29 30.82
C TRP A 385 2.17 9.85 30.47
N ASN A 386 2.00 11.19 30.51
CA ASN A 386 0.78 11.84 30.06
C ASN A 386 0.69 11.88 28.52
N TYR A 387 0.20 10.78 27.94
CA TYR A 387 0.05 10.64 26.49
C TYR A 387 -0.80 11.74 25.83
N ASN A 388 -1.81 12.28 26.52
CA ASN A 388 -2.65 13.36 25.98
C ASN A 388 -1.85 14.66 25.78
N LEU A 389 -1.06 15.03 26.80
CA LEU A 389 -0.21 16.22 26.73
C LEU A 389 0.86 16.06 25.66
N VAL A 390 1.56 14.92 25.64
CA VAL A 390 2.61 14.66 24.65
C VAL A 390 2.03 14.60 23.23
N ALA A 391 0.84 14.01 23.04
CA ALA A 391 0.16 14.00 21.76
C ALA A 391 -0.06 15.42 21.21
N LYS A 392 -0.45 16.38 22.08
CA LYS A 392 -0.59 17.79 21.73
C LYS A 392 0.76 18.45 21.42
N ILE A 393 1.79 18.21 22.23
CA ILE A 393 3.14 18.76 22.04
C ILE A 393 3.72 18.32 20.70
N GLY A 394 3.78 17.02 20.41
CA GLY A 394 4.38 16.52 19.17
C GLY A 394 3.46 16.54 17.94
N GLY A 395 2.21 17.00 18.10
CA GLY A 395 1.28 17.20 17.00
C GLY A 395 0.77 15.90 16.38
N TRP A 396 0.36 14.97 17.22
CA TRP A 396 -0.35 13.76 16.80
C TRP A 396 -1.86 14.00 16.89
N GLY A 397 -2.58 13.67 15.81
CA GLY A 397 -4.04 13.82 15.75
C GLY A 397 -4.81 12.83 16.63
N SER A 398 -4.15 11.77 17.11
CA SER A 398 -4.71 10.84 18.08
C SER A 398 -3.65 10.35 19.06
N VAL A 399 -4.05 10.18 20.32
CA VAL A 399 -3.22 9.57 21.37
C VAL A 399 -2.81 8.14 20.99
N GLN A 400 -3.72 7.38 20.39
CA GLN A 400 -3.42 6.02 19.95
C GLN A 400 -2.22 5.97 18.97
N THR A 401 -2.05 6.98 18.13
CA THR A 401 -0.89 7.05 17.23
C THR A 401 0.42 7.18 18.02
N LEU A 402 0.43 7.94 19.11
CA LEU A 402 1.60 8.06 19.98
C LEU A 402 1.90 6.72 20.66
N ILE A 403 0.88 6.08 21.26
CA ILE A 403 1.01 4.77 21.93
C ILE A 403 1.57 3.72 20.95
N ASP A 404 0.92 3.56 19.81
CA ASP A 404 1.22 2.45 18.90
C ASP A 404 2.57 2.59 18.21
N PHE A 405 3.01 3.81 17.91
CA PHE A 405 4.16 4.03 17.02
C PHE A 405 5.36 4.69 17.68
N TYR A 406 5.22 5.41 18.79
CA TYR A 406 6.27 6.29 19.30
C TYR A 406 6.55 6.15 20.81
N GLY A 407 5.60 5.63 21.59
CA GLY A 407 5.61 5.70 23.04
C GLY A 407 5.37 4.36 23.72
N ALA A 408 6.05 3.29 23.30
CA ALA A 408 5.92 2.01 23.98
C ALA A 408 6.55 2.06 25.38
N LEU A 409 5.75 1.72 26.39
CA LEU A 409 6.22 1.50 27.76
C LEU A 409 7.30 0.40 27.73
N SER A 410 8.49 0.73 28.21
CA SER A 410 9.49 -0.31 28.51
C SER A 410 9.13 -1.00 29.81
N GLU A 411 9.52 -2.26 29.92
CA GLU A 411 9.42 -3.04 31.15
C GLU A 411 10.01 -2.30 32.36
N ARG A 412 11.15 -1.62 32.17
CA ARG A 412 11.74 -0.72 33.18
C ARG A 412 10.72 0.25 33.81
N VAL A 413 9.87 0.87 33.00
CA VAL A 413 8.90 1.87 33.49
C VAL A 413 7.79 1.18 34.28
N ILE A 414 7.38 -0.01 33.85
CA ILE A 414 6.42 -0.84 34.57
C ILE A 414 7.01 -1.23 35.93
N ILE A 415 8.27 -1.65 35.97
CA ILE A 415 8.99 -1.99 37.20
C ILE A 415 9.07 -0.76 38.12
N GLU A 416 9.53 0.40 37.62
CA GLU A 416 9.62 1.64 38.41
C GLU A 416 8.25 2.08 38.97
N ALA A 417 7.17 1.88 38.21
CA ALA A 417 5.82 2.22 38.65
C ALA A 417 5.29 1.29 39.75
N VAL A 418 5.66 0.01 39.72
CA VAL A 418 5.20 -1.00 40.70
C VAL A 418 6.06 -0.99 41.95
N TYR A 419 7.38 -0.85 41.80
CA TYR A 419 8.35 -1.04 42.89
C TYR A 419 9.00 0.25 43.38
N GLY A 420 8.73 1.39 42.74
CA GLY A 420 9.40 2.67 43.03
C GLY A 420 10.67 2.87 42.19
N LYS A 421 11.19 4.10 42.20
CA LYS A 421 12.41 4.48 41.49
C LYS A 421 13.67 4.07 42.23
#